data_AF-A0A843YYL7-F1
#
_entry.id   AF-A0A843YYL7-F1
#
_cell.length_a   1.000
_cell.length_b   1.000
_cell.length_c   1.000
_cell.angle_alpha   90.00
_cell.angle_beta   90.00
_cell.angle_gamma   90.00
#
_symmetry.space_group_name_H-M   'P 1'
#
loop_
_entity.id
_entity.type
_entity.pdbx_description
1 polymer ?
#
loop_
_entity_poly.entity_id
_entity_poly.type
_entity_poly.pdbx_seq_one_letter_code
_entity_poly.pdbx_strand_id
1 'polypeptide(L)'
;MTVFYHDKEVRVWEISKDKELPEWVQQCFDNNSMVWYDNKLKVLVKAINPSSKRDVKLGLLDTALGYYGGGFVMGNVGDIFDSTNGRIISKKNFLNHYDIRN
;
A
#
# COMPACT_ATOMS: atom_id res chain seq x y z
N MET A 1 8.01 -13.78 8.73
CA MET A 1 7.49 -13.86 7.36
C MET A 1 7.87 -12.59 6.65
N THR A 2 8.68 -12.72 5.61
CA THR A 2 9.21 -11.59 4.82
C THR A 2 8.71 -11.73 3.40
N VAL A 3 8.29 -10.61 2.81
CA VAL A 3 7.66 -10.59 1.48
C VAL A 3 8.57 -9.85 0.52
N PHE A 4 8.73 -10.39 -0.68
CA PHE A 4 9.60 -9.83 -1.71
C PHE A 4 8.84 -9.57 -3.01
N TYR A 5 9.17 -8.47 -3.69
CA TYR A 5 8.75 -8.15 -5.05
C TYR A 5 9.99 -7.88 -5.90
N HIS A 6 10.23 -8.71 -6.92
CA HIS A 6 11.46 -8.67 -7.73
C HIS A 6 12.74 -8.63 -6.86
N ASP A 7 12.84 -9.58 -5.91
CA ASP A 7 13.93 -9.72 -4.93
C ASP A 7 14.17 -8.53 -3.98
N LYS A 8 13.25 -7.57 -3.96
CA LYS A 8 13.27 -6.46 -2.98
C LYS A 8 12.25 -6.72 -1.91
N GLU A 9 12.70 -6.64 -0.66
CA GLU A 9 11.80 -6.75 0.49
C GLU A 9 10.75 -5.63 0.45
N VAL A 10 9.51 -6.00 0.71
CA VAL A 10 8.35 -5.10 0.72
C VAL A 10 7.55 -5.27 2.00
N ARG A 11 6.99 -4.17 2.48
CA ARG A 11 6.08 -4.16 3.62
C ARG A 11 4.64 -4.14 3.13
N VAL A 12 3.92 -5.23 3.37
CA VAL A 12 2.56 -5.44 2.87
C VAL A 12 1.56 -5.65 4.01
N TRP A 13 0.29 -5.37 3.74
CA TRP A 13 -0.83 -5.68 4.62
C TRP A 13 -2.06 -6.12 3.80
N GLU A 14 -2.72 -7.19 4.23
CA GLU A 14 -4.03 -7.59 3.69
C GLU A 14 -5.11 -6.69 4.30
N ILE A 15 -5.73 -5.87 3.46
CA ILE A 15 -6.74 -4.89 3.86
C ILE A 15 -7.90 -5.64 4.54
N SER A 16 -8.10 -5.36 5.82
CA SER A 16 -9.08 -6.03 6.65
C SER A 16 -9.60 -5.09 7.74
N LYS A 17 -10.84 -5.30 8.18
CA LYS A 17 -11.48 -4.55 9.28
C LYS A 17 -11.48 -5.35 10.59
N ASP A 18 -11.57 -6.67 10.48
CA ASP A 18 -11.86 -7.56 11.62
C ASP A 18 -10.63 -8.29 12.15
N LYS A 19 -9.46 -8.07 11.53
CA LYS A 19 -8.18 -8.65 11.94
C LYS A 19 -7.38 -7.64 12.75
N GLU A 20 -6.50 -8.13 13.61
CA GLU A 20 -5.54 -7.29 14.31
C GLU A 20 -4.70 -6.49 13.31
N LEU A 21 -4.67 -5.17 13.50
CA LEU A 21 -3.97 -4.26 12.62
C LEU A 21 -2.48 -4.23 13.00
N PRO A 22 -1.56 -4.36 12.03
CA PRO A 22 -0.16 -4.05 12.29
C PRO A 22 -0.01 -2.62 12.82
N GLU A 23 0.93 -2.39 13.74
CA GLU A 23 1.13 -1.08 14.39
C GLU A 23 1.24 0.08 13.38
N TRP A 24 1.98 -0.12 12.29
CA TRP A 24 2.15 0.90 11.25
C TRP A 24 0.86 1.21 10.48
N VAL A 25 -0.05 0.23 10.35
CA VAL A 25 -1.36 0.44 9.73
C VAL A 25 -2.24 1.26 10.68
N GLN A 26 -2.21 0.94 11.97
CA GLN A 26 -2.89 1.73 12.99
C GLN A 26 -2.44 3.19 12.96
N GLN A 27 -1.12 3.44 12.94
CA GLN A 27 -0.56 4.79 12.82
C GLN A 27 -1.03 5.53 11.56
N CYS A 28 -1.24 4.81 10.44
CA CYS A 28 -1.78 5.40 9.21
C CYS A 28 -3.25 5.79 9.34
N PHE A 29 -4.04 5.07 10.13
CA PHE A 29 -5.41 5.50 10.45
C PHE A 29 -5.39 6.70 11.41
N ASP A 30 -4.55 6.65 12.45
CA ASP A 30 -4.45 7.70 13.46
C ASP A 30 -4.05 9.06 12.86
N ASN A 31 -3.18 9.06 11.84
CA ASN A 31 -2.73 10.28 11.16
C ASN A 31 -3.56 10.63 9.90
N ASN A 32 -4.69 9.96 9.67
CA ASN A 32 -5.58 10.13 8.51
C ASN A 32 -4.94 9.86 7.14
N SER A 33 -3.79 9.16 7.08
CA SER A 33 -3.24 8.66 5.81
C SER A 33 -4.06 7.51 5.24
N MET A 34 -4.86 6.83 6.07
CA MET A 34 -5.82 5.81 5.67
C MET A 34 -7.20 6.18 6.15
N VAL A 35 -8.20 6.09 5.26
CA VAL A 35 -9.59 6.42 5.57
C VAL A 35 -10.51 5.41 4.90
N TRP A 36 -11.50 4.92 5.65
CA TRP A 36 -12.54 4.04 5.12
C TRP A 36 -13.63 4.82 4.39
N TYR A 37 -14.04 4.29 3.24
CA TYR A 37 -15.20 4.69 2.46
C TYR A 37 -16.05 3.45 2.23
N ASP A 38 -17.00 3.20 3.12
CA ASP A 38 -17.74 1.93 3.21
C ASP A 38 -16.77 0.74 3.29
N ASN A 39 -16.80 -0.14 2.29
CA ASN A 39 -15.92 -1.31 2.20
C ASN A 39 -14.66 -1.08 1.36
N LYS A 40 -14.39 0.18 1.00
CA LYS A 40 -13.17 0.59 0.31
C LYS A 40 -12.26 1.36 1.24
N LEU A 41 -10.97 1.12 1.13
CA LEU A 41 -9.94 1.87 1.81
C LEU A 41 -9.34 2.89 0.85
N LYS A 42 -9.29 4.16 1.26
CA LYS A 42 -8.48 5.20 0.63
C LYS A 42 -7.17 5.32 1.37
N VAL A 43 -6.07 5.38 0.63
CA VAL A 43 -4.72 5.47 1.19
C VAL A 43 -3.97 6.63 0.55
N LEU A 44 -3.51 7.59 1.35
CA LEU A 44 -2.57 8.64 0.95
C LEU A 44 -1.14 8.09 0.99
N VAL A 45 -0.68 7.60 -0.16
CA VAL A 45 0.58 6.87 -0.28
C VAL A 45 1.79 7.71 0.14
N LYS A 46 1.76 9.01 -0.17
CA LYS A 46 2.87 9.95 0.12
C LYS A 46 3.08 10.17 1.62
N ALA A 47 2.03 10.03 2.43
CA ALA A 47 2.13 10.20 3.87
C ALA A 47 2.68 8.95 4.60
N ILE A 48 2.74 7.81 3.90
CA ILE A 48 3.21 6.54 4.45
C ILE A 48 4.70 6.38 4.17
N ASN A 49 5.54 6.29 5.21
CA ASN A 49 7.00 6.21 5.11
C ASN A 49 7.61 7.29 4.19
N PRO A 50 7.40 8.58 4.51
CA PRO A 50 7.84 9.68 3.65
C PRO A 50 9.37 9.70 3.51
N SER A 51 9.86 9.85 2.27
CA SER A 51 11.27 10.12 2.00
C SER A 51 11.43 10.74 0.61
N SER A 52 12.38 11.67 0.45
CA SER A 52 12.55 12.40 -0.82
C SER A 52 12.81 11.46 -2.00
N LYS A 53 13.57 10.38 -1.80
CA LYS A 53 13.82 9.37 -2.86
C LYS A 53 12.55 8.63 -3.27
N ARG A 54 11.70 8.25 -2.30
CA ARG A 54 10.44 7.57 -2.56
C ARG A 54 9.44 8.49 -3.24
N ASP A 55 9.35 9.73 -2.79
CA ASP A 55 8.40 10.71 -3.32
C ASP A 55 8.70 11.04 -4.80
N VAL A 56 9.98 11.14 -5.17
CA VAL A 56 10.40 11.27 -6.58
C VAL A 56 10.00 10.03 -7.40
N LYS A 57 10.24 8.82 -6.88
CA LYS A 57 9.85 7.57 -7.55
C LYS A 57 8.34 7.49 -7.76
N LEU A 58 7.56 7.82 -6.73
CA LEU A 58 6.10 7.84 -6.79
C LEU A 58 5.60 8.91 -7.76
N GLY A 59 6.17 10.11 -7.74
CA GLY A 59 5.80 11.18 -8.68
C GLY A 59 6.03 10.80 -10.15
N LEU A 60 7.11 10.07 -10.44
CA LEU A 60 7.35 9.55 -11.79
C LEU A 60 6.32 8.49 -12.19
N LEU A 61 5.95 7.60 -11.27
CA LEU A 61 4.91 6.60 -11.48
C LEU A 61 3.52 7.22 -11.68
N ASP A 62 3.16 8.21 -10.86
CA ASP A 62 1.90 8.95 -10.98
C ASP A 62 1.79 9.60 -12.37
N THR A 63 2.89 10.20 -12.84
CA THR A 63 2.97 10.81 -14.17
C THR A 63 2.78 9.77 -15.28
N ALA A 64 3.50 8.64 -15.20
CA ALA A 64 3.42 7.58 -16.21
C ALA A 64 2.05 6.90 -16.27
N LEU A 65 1.35 6.79 -15.14
CA LEU A 65 0.03 6.17 -15.04
C LEU A 65 -1.13 7.16 -15.23
N GLY A 66 -0.85 8.45 -15.42
CA GLY A 66 -1.87 9.49 -15.55
C GLY A 66 -2.65 9.78 -14.27
N TYR A 67 -2.11 9.41 -13.09
CA TYR A 67 -2.69 9.70 -11.79
C TYR A 67 -2.47 11.18 -11.41
N TYR A 68 -3.25 12.07 -12.00
CA TYR A 68 -3.34 13.47 -11.57
C TYR A 68 -4.25 13.56 -10.35
N GLY A 69 -3.72 13.32 -9.14
CA GLY A 69 -4.62 13.24 -7.99
C GLY A 69 -4.02 13.13 -6.58
N GLY A 70 -2.80 13.60 -6.34
CA GLY A 70 -2.32 13.75 -4.96
C GLY A 70 -1.81 12.47 -4.27
N GLY A 71 -1.54 11.40 -5.03
CA GLY A 71 -0.89 10.19 -4.50
C GLY A 71 -1.80 9.32 -3.64
N PHE A 72 -3.10 9.25 -3.95
CA PHE A 72 -4.03 8.34 -3.28
C PHE A 72 -4.26 7.06 -4.09
N VAL A 73 -4.40 5.93 -3.40
CA VAL A 73 -4.85 4.66 -3.99
C VAL A 73 -6.08 4.14 -3.24
N MET A 74 -6.95 3.42 -3.94
CA MET A 74 -8.16 2.82 -3.39
C MET A 74 -8.07 1.30 -3.45
N GLY A 75 -8.54 0.62 -2.41
CA GLY A 75 -8.58 -0.84 -2.31
C GLY A 75 -9.84 -1.36 -1.67
N ASN A 76 -10.17 -2.63 -1.89
CA ASN A 76 -11.25 -3.31 -1.19
C ASN A 76 -10.69 -4.16 -0.05
N VAL A 77 -11.55 -4.52 0.90
CA VAL A 77 -11.22 -5.59 1.87
C VAL A 77 -10.82 -6.86 1.12
N GLY A 78 -9.69 -7.46 1.54
CA GLY A 78 -9.07 -8.63 0.92
C GLY A 78 -8.01 -8.30 -0.13
N ASP A 79 -7.91 -7.06 -0.61
CA ASP A 79 -6.77 -6.61 -1.41
C ASP A 79 -5.51 -6.46 -0.54
N ILE A 80 -4.35 -6.43 -1.19
CA ILE A 80 -3.04 -6.29 -0.54
C ILE A 80 -2.52 -4.89 -0.77
N PHE A 81 -2.28 -4.14 0.31
CA PHE A 81 -1.58 -2.88 0.26
C PHE A 81 -0.07 -3.09 0.39
N ASP A 82 0.68 -2.75 -0.66
CA ASP A 82 2.14 -2.70 -0.67
C ASP A 82 2.58 -1.27 -0.37
N SER A 83 2.94 -1.02 0.89
CA SER A 83 3.34 0.30 1.37
C SER A 83 4.70 0.75 0.82
N THR A 84 5.57 -0.21 0.49
CA THR A 84 6.91 0.05 -0.06
C THR A 84 6.80 0.63 -1.47
N ASN A 85 5.98 0.02 -2.32
CA ASN A 85 5.77 0.47 -3.70
C ASN A 85 4.58 1.41 -3.86
N GLY A 86 3.79 1.62 -2.81
CA GLY A 86 2.71 2.59 -2.79
C GLY A 86 1.52 2.21 -3.66
N ARG A 87 1.17 0.92 -3.66
CA ARG A 87 0.12 0.38 -4.53
C ARG A 87 -0.79 -0.59 -3.79
N ILE A 88 -2.02 -0.71 -4.26
CA ILE A 88 -2.94 -1.76 -3.85
C ILE A 88 -3.10 -2.73 -5.01
N ILE A 89 -3.04 -4.03 -4.72
CA ILE A 89 -3.18 -5.10 -5.69
C ILE A 89 -4.15 -6.16 -5.18
N SER A 90 -4.81 -6.88 -6.09
CA SER A 90 -5.65 -8.01 -5.71
C SER A 90 -4.82 -9.13 -5.07
N LYS A 91 -5.45 -9.91 -4.19
CA LYS A 91 -4.83 -11.09 -3.59
C LYS A 91 -4.29 -12.07 -4.64
N LYS A 92 -5.01 -12.25 -5.76
CA LYS A 92 -4.55 -13.07 -6.89
C LYS A 92 -3.24 -12.55 -7.48
N ASN A 93 -3.15 -11.24 -7.73
CA ASN A 93 -1.92 -10.65 -8.28
C ASN A 93 -0.76 -10.71 -7.29
N PHE A 94 -1.03 -10.54 -5.99
CA PHE A 94 -0.03 -10.70 -4.95
C PHE A 94 0.58 -12.10 -4.98
N LEU A 95 -0.24 -13.15 -4.93
CA LEU A 95 0.22 -14.55 -4.94
C LEU A 95 0.99 -14.94 -6.20
N ASN A 96 0.75 -14.27 -7.34
CA ASN A 96 1.41 -14.57 -8.61
C ASN A 96 2.77 -13.88 -8.78
N HIS A 97 3.01 -12.75 -8.11
CA HIS A 97 4.17 -11.88 -8.40
C HIS A 97 5.05 -11.58 -7.19
N TYR A 98 4.67 -12.05 -6.00
CA TYR A 98 5.42 -11.83 -4.76
C TYR A 98 5.87 -13.16 -4.18
N ASP A 99 7.09 -13.16 -3.64
CA ASP A 99 7.61 -14.30 -2.89
C ASP A 99 7.40 -14.09 -1.40
N ILE A 100 6.88 -15.12 -0.73
CA ILE A 100 6.76 -15.16 0.72
C ILE A 100 7.84 -16.12 1.23
N ARG A 101 8.77 -15.61 2.05
CA ARG A 101 9.89 -16.36 2.61
C ARG A 101 9.79 -16.37 4.14
N ASN A 102 10.16 -17.49 4.75
CA ASN A 102 10.19 -17.65 6.21
C ASN A 102 11.52 -17.19 6.79
#